data_AF-A0A2V4B961-F1
#
_entry.id   AF-A0A2V4B961-F1
#
_cell.length_a   1.000
_cell.length_b   1.000
_cell.length_c   1.000
_cell.angle_alpha   90.00
_cell.angle_beta   90.00
_cell.angle_gamma   90.00
#
_symmetry.space_group_name_H-M   'P 1'
#
loop_
_entity.id
_entity.type
_entity.pdbx_description
1 polymer ?
#
loop_
_entity_poly.entity_id
_entity_poly.type
_entity_poly.pdbx_seq_one_letter_code
_entity_poly.pdbx_strand_id
1 'polypeptide(L)'
;MTTVPEDLAYQARRIRRLGVPPQTRDVRIVHELDGILDQVHPATLLRTGSALWEAWSRHPDFTAPDVLLGLDAGGILPTVAVALASDLPYRLAWKLDLDLPDKRRFTEPHARRTEVFTYGDLAGSRVLIVDDEITTGNTLANLITVLRESAVEVTGIACLIEDTAGNARSLLESLGVPLCTLTQL
;
A
#
# COMPACT_ATOMS: atom_id res chain seq x y z
N MET A 1 18.08 -3.04 14.26
CA MET A 1 18.21 -3.71 12.94
C MET A 1 18.08 -5.21 13.15
N THR A 2 16.85 -5.71 13.11
CA THR A 2 16.56 -7.15 13.12
C THR A 2 16.63 -7.62 11.67
N THR A 3 17.69 -8.35 11.33
CA THR A 3 17.87 -8.94 10.00
C THR A 3 16.90 -10.11 9.84
N VAL A 4 15.95 -9.98 8.92
CA VAL A 4 15.11 -11.09 8.46
C VAL A 4 16.04 -12.16 7.84
N PRO A 5 15.91 -13.45 8.19
CA PRO A 5 16.72 -14.50 7.57
C PRO A 5 16.62 -14.46 6.04
N GLU A 6 17.74 -14.64 5.32
CA GLU A 6 17.83 -14.53 3.84
C GLU A 6 16.81 -15.41 3.09
N ASP A 7 16.35 -16.51 3.69
CA ASP A 7 15.37 -17.46 3.12
C ASP A 7 13.90 -17.01 3.26
N LEU A 8 13.65 -15.87 3.91
CA LEU A 8 12.32 -15.27 4.16
C LEU A 8 12.21 -13.83 3.61
N ALA A 9 13.25 -13.33 2.94
CA ALA A 9 13.24 -11.98 2.40
C ALA A 9 12.28 -11.87 1.22
N TYR A 10 11.25 -11.02 1.37
CA TYR A 10 10.31 -10.72 0.29
C TYR A 10 11.07 -10.14 -0.91
N GLN A 11 10.97 -10.79 -2.07
CA GLN A 11 11.75 -10.40 -3.24
C GLN A 11 11.02 -9.39 -4.11
N ALA A 12 11.77 -8.37 -4.53
CA ALA A 12 11.34 -7.40 -5.52
C ALA A 12 12.53 -6.98 -6.40
N ARG A 13 12.27 -6.63 -7.66
CA ARG A 13 13.31 -6.21 -8.62
C ARG A 13 12.80 -5.10 -9.53
N ARG A 14 13.68 -4.16 -9.88
CA ARG A 14 13.42 -3.14 -10.91
C ARG A 14 13.55 -3.76 -12.30
N ILE A 15 12.48 -3.75 -13.07
CA ILE A 15 12.43 -4.27 -14.43
C ILE A 15 12.11 -3.13 -15.41
N ARG A 16 12.88 -3.06 -16.50
CA ARG A 16 12.64 -2.09 -17.57
C ARG A 16 11.30 -2.37 -18.26
N ARG A 17 10.47 -1.34 -18.38
CA ARG A 17 9.24 -1.34 -19.16
C ARG A 17 9.56 -1.07 -20.62
N LEU A 18 9.00 -1.89 -21.50
CA LEU A 18 9.11 -1.71 -22.95
C LEU A 18 7.91 -0.92 -23.48
N GLY A 19 8.10 -0.16 -24.55
CA GLY A 19 7.02 0.56 -25.24
C GLY A 19 6.36 1.70 -24.43
N VAL A 20 7.10 2.31 -23.49
CA VAL A 20 6.61 3.48 -22.73
C VAL A 20 6.97 4.79 -23.43
N PRO A 21 6.09 5.83 -23.40
CA PRO A 21 6.42 7.17 -23.88
C PRO A 21 7.62 7.76 -23.12
N PRO A 22 8.42 8.67 -23.72
CA PRO A 22 9.64 9.21 -23.12
C PRO A 22 9.47 9.90 -21.75
N GLN A 23 8.27 10.39 -21.44
CA GLN A 23 7.96 11.07 -20.17
C GLN A 23 7.36 10.14 -19.10
N THR A 24 7.22 8.84 -19.40
CA THR A 24 6.69 7.85 -18.45
C THR A 24 7.86 7.11 -17.78
N ARG A 25 7.73 6.82 -16.47
CA ARG A 25 8.69 5.96 -15.74
C ARG A 25 8.89 4.66 -16.53
N ASP A 26 10.13 4.40 -16.93
CA ASP A 26 10.55 3.25 -17.74
C ASP A 26 10.98 2.05 -16.89
N VAL A 27 10.81 2.14 -15.58
CA VAL A 27 11.02 1.07 -14.63
C VAL A 27 9.71 0.70 -13.95
N ARG A 28 9.49 -0.59 -13.74
CA ARG A 28 8.44 -1.16 -12.88
C ARG A 28 9.10 -2.01 -11.81
N ILE A 29 8.63 -1.94 -10.58
CA ILE A 29 8.99 -2.93 -9.57
C ILE A 29 8.10 -4.15 -9.75
N VAL A 30 8.74 -5.30 -9.82
CA VAL A 30 8.09 -6.61 -9.97
C VAL A 30 8.44 -7.42 -8.73
N HIS A 31 7.48 -8.13 -8.16
CA HIS A 31 7.59 -8.74 -6.84
C HIS A 31 6.83 -10.07 -6.71
N GLU A 32 7.13 -10.85 -5.69
CA GLU A 32 6.65 -12.23 -5.57
C GLU A 32 5.12 -12.40 -5.57
N LEU A 33 4.35 -11.40 -5.13
CA LEU A 33 2.89 -11.48 -5.14
C LEU A 33 2.21 -11.02 -6.45
N ASP A 34 2.91 -10.45 -7.43
CA ASP A 34 2.24 -9.91 -8.63
C ASP A 34 1.95 -10.97 -9.71
N GLY A 35 2.54 -12.15 -9.60
CA GLY A 35 2.40 -13.25 -10.56
C GLY A 35 3.08 -13.02 -11.91
N ILE A 36 3.95 -12.01 -12.02
CA ILE A 36 4.68 -11.69 -13.26
C ILE A 36 5.92 -12.57 -13.39
N LEU A 37 6.66 -12.81 -12.30
CA LEU A 37 7.89 -13.60 -12.34
C LEU A 37 7.64 -15.11 -12.36
N ASP A 38 6.67 -15.57 -11.57
CA ASP A 38 6.32 -16.99 -11.44
C ASP A 38 4.89 -17.15 -10.89
N GLN A 39 4.41 -18.40 -10.83
CA GLN A 39 3.15 -18.76 -10.19
C GLN A 39 3.19 -18.45 -8.68
N VAL A 40 2.19 -17.73 -8.20
CA VAL A 40 2.05 -17.43 -6.77
C VAL A 40 1.26 -18.54 -6.09
N HIS A 41 1.93 -19.31 -5.24
CA HIS A 41 1.24 -20.28 -4.38
C HIS A 41 0.52 -19.55 -3.23
N PRO A 42 -0.68 -20.00 -2.81
CA PRO A 42 -1.42 -19.39 -1.69
C PRO A 42 -0.60 -19.28 -0.39
N ALA A 43 0.32 -20.21 -0.15
CA ALA A 43 1.22 -20.15 0.99
C ALA A 43 2.14 -18.92 0.97
N THR A 44 2.54 -18.42 -0.21
CA THR A 44 3.32 -17.18 -0.34
C THR A 44 2.48 -15.97 0.06
N LEU A 45 1.23 -15.88 -0.41
CA LEU A 45 0.28 -14.84 0.00
C LEU A 45 0.13 -14.79 1.53
N LEU A 46 -0.13 -15.95 2.16
CA LEU A 46 -0.29 -16.06 3.61
C LEU A 46 0.98 -15.64 4.37
N ARG A 47 2.16 -16.14 3.97
CA ARG A 47 3.43 -15.78 4.63
C ARG A 47 3.74 -14.29 4.51
N THR A 48 3.53 -13.70 3.34
CA THR A 48 3.77 -12.25 3.12
C THR A 48 2.81 -11.42 3.97
N GLY A 49 1.53 -11.78 4.03
CA GLY A 49 0.55 -11.13 4.89
C GLY A 49 0.92 -11.20 6.37
N SER A 50 1.29 -12.38 6.86
CA SER A 50 1.75 -12.57 8.24
C SER A 50 2.99 -11.75 8.55
N ALA A 51 3.99 -11.74 7.66
CA ALA A 51 5.21 -10.96 7.87
C ALA A 51 4.92 -9.45 7.96
N LEU A 52 4.08 -8.91 7.06
CA LEU A 52 3.78 -7.47 7.06
C LEU A 52 2.94 -7.09 8.29
N TRP A 53 1.95 -7.92 8.64
CA TRP A 53 1.16 -7.69 9.84
C TRP A 53 1.99 -7.77 11.12
N GLU A 54 2.88 -8.75 11.24
CA GLU A 54 3.78 -8.87 12.38
C GLU A 54 4.75 -7.69 12.48
N ALA A 55 5.28 -7.20 11.36
CA ALA A 55 6.12 -6.02 11.33
C ALA A 55 5.37 -4.77 11.80
N TRP A 56 4.10 -4.63 11.42
CA TRP A 56 3.22 -3.56 11.88
C TRP A 56 2.88 -3.70 13.37
N SER A 57 2.34 -4.85 13.78
CA SER A 57 1.73 -5.05 15.09
C SER A 57 2.74 -5.13 16.24
N ARG A 58 4.00 -5.46 15.94
CA ARG A 58 5.08 -5.49 16.95
C ARG A 58 5.77 -4.14 17.12
N HIS A 59 5.49 -3.16 16.29
CA HIS A 59 6.10 -1.84 16.42
C HIS A 59 5.47 -1.09 17.61
N PRO A 60 6.25 -0.67 18.62
CA PRO A 60 5.71 -0.13 19.87
C PRO A 60 4.96 1.19 19.69
N ASP A 61 5.32 1.97 18.67
CA ASP A 61 4.73 3.29 18.42
C ASP A 61 3.58 3.26 17.40
N PHE A 62 3.21 2.10 16.86
CA PHE A 62 2.14 2.01 15.86
C PHE A 62 0.78 1.76 16.53
N THR A 63 -0.22 2.50 16.06
CA THR A 63 -1.60 2.37 16.53
C THR A 63 -2.30 1.21 15.83
N ALA A 64 -3.04 0.40 16.58
CA ALA A 64 -3.87 -0.66 16.02
C ALA A 64 -5.01 -0.08 15.15
N PRO A 65 -5.15 -0.49 13.87
CA PRO A 65 -6.24 -0.08 13.01
C PRO A 65 -7.52 -0.88 13.27
N ASP A 66 -8.67 -0.32 12.88
CA ASP A 66 -9.97 -1.00 12.88
C ASP A 66 -10.28 -1.62 11.50
N VAL A 67 -9.73 -1.05 10.43
CA VAL A 67 -9.98 -1.47 9.04
C VAL A 67 -8.76 -1.21 8.15
N LEU A 68 -8.56 -2.08 7.17
CA LEU A 68 -7.53 -1.93 6.15
C LEU A 68 -8.11 -1.22 4.91
N LEU A 69 -7.34 -0.33 4.29
CA LEU A 69 -7.71 0.30 3.02
C LEU A 69 -6.65 0.03 1.95
N GLY A 70 -7.01 -0.85 1.01
CA GLY A 70 -6.17 -1.18 -0.14
C GLY A 70 -6.43 -0.32 -1.37
N LEU A 71 -5.46 -0.24 -2.28
CA LEU A 71 -5.55 0.55 -3.50
C LEU A 71 -5.50 -0.31 -4.78
N ASP A 72 -6.28 0.08 -5.78
CA ASP A 72 -6.32 -0.56 -7.10
C ASP A 72 -5.11 -0.22 -7.99
N ALA A 73 -4.42 -1.19 -8.60
CA ALA A 73 -4.64 -2.64 -8.53
C ALA A 73 -3.63 -3.34 -7.60
N GLY A 74 -2.43 -2.76 -7.47
CA GLY A 74 -1.28 -3.39 -6.82
C GLY A 74 -1.54 -3.72 -5.36
N GLY A 75 -2.12 -2.78 -4.62
CA GLY A 75 -2.47 -2.92 -3.20
C GLY A 75 -3.53 -3.97 -2.88
N ILE A 76 -4.26 -4.53 -3.85
CA ILE A 76 -5.35 -5.51 -3.58
C ILE A 76 -4.82 -6.78 -2.91
N LEU A 77 -3.81 -7.44 -3.50
CA LEU A 77 -3.26 -8.68 -2.95
C LEU A 77 -2.58 -8.48 -1.58
N PRO A 78 -1.73 -7.46 -1.37
CA PRO A 78 -1.21 -7.11 -0.04
C PRO A 78 -2.31 -6.90 1.00
N THR A 79 -3.38 -6.17 0.64
CA THR A 79 -4.50 -5.88 1.56
C THR A 79 -5.23 -7.15 1.98
N VAL A 80 -5.53 -8.03 1.02
CA VAL A 80 -6.17 -9.33 1.32
C VAL A 80 -5.25 -10.21 2.17
N ALA A 81 -3.95 -10.20 1.90
CA ALA A 81 -2.97 -10.95 2.69
C ALA A 81 -2.93 -10.49 4.15
N VAL A 82 -2.87 -9.17 4.37
CA VAL A 82 -2.86 -8.58 5.73
C VAL A 82 -4.21 -8.80 6.43
N ALA A 83 -5.34 -8.71 5.72
CA ALA A 83 -6.67 -9.00 6.28
C ALA A 83 -6.72 -10.43 6.84
N LEU A 84 -6.25 -11.42 6.06
CA LEU A 84 -6.19 -12.82 6.50
C LEU A 84 -5.27 -13.03 7.71
N ALA A 85 -4.17 -12.27 7.81
CA ALA A 85 -3.22 -12.38 8.92
C ALA A 85 -3.67 -11.66 10.19
N SER A 86 -4.46 -10.58 10.05
CA SER A 86 -4.88 -9.71 11.14
C SER A 86 -6.28 -9.98 11.65
N ASP A 87 -7.10 -10.72 10.89
CA ASP A 87 -8.54 -10.87 11.08
C ASP A 87 -9.32 -9.53 11.05
N LEU A 88 -8.72 -8.49 10.45
CA LEU A 88 -9.35 -7.18 10.28
C LEU A 88 -10.17 -7.12 8.99
N PRO A 89 -11.29 -6.37 8.99
CA PRO A 89 -12.03 -6.09 7.77
C PRO A 89 -11.19 -5.20 6.84
N TYR A 90 -11.50 -5.24 5.53
CA TYR A 90 -10.85 -4.37 4.55
C TYR A 90 -11.85 -3.69 3.62
N ARG A 91 -11.42 -2.54 3.07
CA ARG A 91 -12.03 -1.83 1.96
C ARG A 91 -11.00 -1.66 0.86
N LEU A 92 -11.46 -1.43 -0.36
CA LEU A 92 -10.60 -1.18 -1.51
C LEU A 92 -11.01 0.12 -2.18
N ALA A 93 -10.02 0.94 -2.51
CA ALA A 93 -10.16 2.09 -3.39
C ALA A 93 -9.98 1.64 -4.84
N TRP A 94 -10.79 2.18 -5.75
CA TRP A 94 -10.84 1.74 -7.15
C TRP A 94 -10.67 2.88 -8.14
N LYS A 95 -10.05 2.62 -9.30
CA LYS A 95 -10.07 3.51 -10.47
C LYS A 95 -11.35 3.37 -11.30
N LEU A 96 -12.46 3.26 -10.57
CA LEU A 96 -13.82 3.12 -11.08
C LEU A 96 -14.63 4.22 -10.42
N ASP A 97 -15.35 5.00 -11.21
CA ASP A 97 -16.19 6.10 -10.72
C ASP A 97 -17.66 5.62 -10.70
N LEU A 98 -18.19 5.35 -9.51
CA LEU A 98 -19.55 4.84 -9.32
C LEU A 98 -20.46 5.87 -8.67
N ASP A 99 -21.74 5.88 -9.04
CA ASP A 99 -22.76 6.72 -8.40
C ASP A 99 -23.20 6.12 -7.06
N LEU A 100 -22.33 6.22 -6.06
CA LEU A 100 -22.54 5.73 -4.69
C LEU A 100 -22.38 6.89 -3.70
N PRO A 101 -23.16 6.90 -2.60
CA PRO A 101 -23.01 7.90 -1.54
C PRO A 101 -21.64 7.79 -0.87
N ASP A 102 -21.22 8.88 -0.24
CA ASP A 102 -19.98 9.00 0.54
C ASP A 102 -18.69 8.65 -0.21
N LYS A 103 -18.76 8.54 -1.55
CA LYS A 103 -17.59 8.36 -2.40
C LYS A 103 -16.67 9.58 -2.28
N ARG A 104 -15.38 9.32 -2.07
CA ARG A 104 -14.34 10.36 -2.09
C ARG A 104 -13.36 10.09 -3.21
N ARG A 105 -12.82 11.17 -3.78
CA ARG A 105 -11.89 11.13 -4.91
C ARG A 105 -10.52 11.62 -4.48
N PHE A 106 -9.48 10.89 -4.86
CA PHE A 106 -8.08 11.28 -4.70
C PHE A 106 -7.32 11.01 -5.99
N THR A 107 -6.11 11.55 -6.10
CA THR A 107 -5.31 11.53 -7.33
C THR A 107 -4.05 10.69 -7.19
N GLU A 108 -3.78 9.87 -8.20
CA GLU A 108 -2.53 9.16 -8.44
C GLU A 108 -1.83 9.76 -9.68
N PRO A 109 -0.92 10.73 -9.50
CA PRO A 109 -0.39 11.55 -10.60
C PRO A 109 0.39 10.75 -11.66
N HIS A 110 0.89 9.58 -11.29
CA HIS A 110 1.78 8.76 -12.12
C HIS A 110 1.05 7.60 -12.82
N ALA A 111 -0.27 7.48 -12.64
CA ALA A 111 -1.08 6.43 -13.27
C ALA A 111 -1.68 6.88 -14.60
N ARG A 112 -1.97 5.90 -15.49
CA ARG A 112 -2.73 6.14 -16.73
C ARG A 112 -4.14 6.66 -16.45
N ARG A 113 -4.75 6.20 -15.35
CA ARG A 113 -5.99 6.72 -14.79
C ARG A 113 -5.63 7.34 -13.45
N THR A 114 -5.69 8.66 -13.40
CA THR A 114 -5.22 9.44 -12.26
C THR A 114 -6.24 9.50 -11.14
N GLU A 115 -7.53 9.30 -11.43
CA GLU A 115 -8.59 9.38 -10.43
C GLU A 115 -8.83 8.02 -9.78
N VAL A 116 -8.79 8.01 -8.45
CA VAL A 116 -9.05 6.84 -7.61
C VAL A 116 -10.11 7.22 -6.58
N PHE A 117 -10.97 6.28 -6.23
CA PHE A 117 -12.14 6.53 -5.40
C PHE A 117 -12.18 5.58 -4.20
N THR A 118 -12.36 6.15 -3.01
CA THR A 118 -12.81 5.39 -1.84
C THR A 118 -14.33 5.44 -1.77
N TYR A 119 -14.93 4.44 -1.14
CA TYR A 119 -16.39 4.27 -1.10
C TYR A 119 -16.89 4.11 0.32
N GLY A 120 -18.13 4.57 0.57
CA GLY A 120 -18.79 4.47 1.86
C GLY A 120 -18.14 5.32 2.96
N ASP A 121 -18.88 5.51 4.05
CA ASP A 121 -18.39 6.29 5.18
C ASP A 121 -17.40 5.47 6.04
N LEU A 122 -16.30 6.11 6.40
CA LEU A 122 -15.26 5.60 7.31
C LEU A 122 -14.99 6.56 8.47
N ALA A 123 -15.80 7.62 8.63
CA ALA A 123 -15.62 8.62 9.67
C ALA A 123 -15.51 7.98 11.05
N GLY A 124 -14.54 8.45 11.84
CA GLY A 124 -14.24 7.93 13.17
C GLY A 124 -13.50 6.59 13.22
N SER A 125 -13.26 5.94 12.07
CA SER A 125 -12.50 4.68 12.02
C SER A 125 -10.99 4.95 11.95
N ARG A 126 -10.20 4.03 12.53
CA ARG A 126 -8.75 3.97 12.35
C ARG A 126 -8.40 3.12 11.15
N VAL A 127 -7.85 3.74 10.12
CA VAL A 127 -7.52 3.11 8.84
C VAL A 127 -6.01 2.90 8.73
N LEU A 128 -5.61 1.65 8.49
CA LEU A 128 -4.28 1.34 7.96
C LEU A 128 -4.36 1.25 6.44
N ILE A 129 -3.60 2.11 5.77
CA ILE A 129 -3.49 2.06 4.31
C ILE A 129 -2.52 0.94 3.94
N VAL A 130 -2.89 0.09 2.97
CA VAL A 130 -2.06 -1.03 2.52
C VAL A 130 -1.83 -0.94 1.01
N ASP A 131 -0.58 -1.05 0.57
CA ASP A 131 -0.23 -1.00 -0.86
C ASP A 131 0.91 -1.98 -1.21
N ASP A 132 1.18 -2.20 -2.49
CA ASP A 132 2.28 -3.06 -2.93
C ASP A 132 3.65 -2.34 -2.88
N GLU A 133 3.72 -1.15 -3.48
CA GLU A 133 4.93 -0.33 -3.61
C GLU A 133 4.67 1.10 -3.15
N ILE A 134 5.66 1.70 -2.49
CA ILE A 134 5.72 3.16 -2.32
C ILE A 134 7.05 3.72 -2.86
N THR A 135 6.97 4.75 -3.70
CA THR A 135 8.16 5.46 -4.22
C THR A 135 8.24 6.88 -3.68
N THR A 136 7.40 7.79 -4.18
CA THR A 136 7.41 9.22 -3.78
C THR A 136 6.43 9.51 -2.65
N GLY A 137 5.47 8.62 -2.38
CA GLY A 137 4.42 8.81 -1.39
C GLY A 137 3.30 9.78 -1.78
N ASN A 138 3.39 10.48 -2.91
CA ASN A 138 2.43 11.52 -3.30
C ASN A 138 0.97 11.02 -3.39
N THR A 139 0.76 9.82 -3.93
CA THR A 139 -0.57 9.21 -4.02
C THR A 139 -1.17 9.00 -2.63
N LEU A 140 -0.38 8.40 -1.72
CA LEU A 140 -0.83 8.11 -0.37
C LEU A 140 -0.98 9.40 0.45
N ALA A 141 -0.14 10.40 0.24
CA ALA A 141 -0.29 11.72 0.84
C ALA A 141 -1.62 12.40 0.43
N ASN A 142 -2.01 12.31 -0.84
CA ASN A 142 -3.29 12.82 -1.31
C ASN A 142 -4.47 12.06 -0.67
N LEU A 143 -4.37 10.73 -0.60
CA LEU A 143 -5.37 9.89 0.07
C LEU A 143 -5.49 10.24 1.57
N ILE A 144 -4.37 10.41 2.27
CA ILE A 144 -4.34 10.81 3.69
C ILE A 144 -5.11 12.11 3.91
N THR A 145 -4.89 13.13 3.06
CA THR A 145 -5.62 14.40 3.14
C THR A 145 -7.13 14.18 2.99
N VAL A 146 -7.56 13.45 1.96
CA VAL A 146 -8.97 13.18 1.68
C VAL A 146 -9.65 12.40 2.81
N LEU A 147 -8.95 11.42 3.41
CA LEU A 147 -9.43 10.65 4.55
C LEU A 147 -9.57 11.53 5.80
N ARG A 148 -8.56 12.35 6.12
CA ARG A 148 -8.58 13.25 7.29
C ARG A 148 -9.68 14.31 7.19
N GLU A 149 -9.91 14.86 6.01
CA GLU A 149 -11.05 15.78 5.74
C GLU A 149 -12.41 15.11 5.99
N SER A 150 -12.46 13.77 5.93
CA SER A 150 -13.64 12.96 6.19
C SER A 150 -13.66 12.38 7.62
N ALA A 151 -12.91 12.98 8.54
CA ALA A 151 -12.80 12.57 9.95
C ALA A 151 -12.32 11.10 10.16
N VAL A 152 -11.54 10.58 9.21
CA VAL A 152 -10.89 9.27 9.33
C VAL A 152 -9.51 9.44 9.99
N GLU A 153 -9.17 8.56 10.93
CA GLU A 153 -7.84 8.51 11.52
C GLU A 153 -6.96 7.58 10.68
N VAL A 154 -5.90 8.10 10.06
CA VAL A 154 -4.92 7.26 9.36
C VAL A 154 -3.83 6.83 10.35
N THR A 155 -3.80 5.55 10.71
CA THR A 155 -2.83 5.01 11.68
C THR A 155 -1.43 4.87 11.09
N GLY A 156 -1.35 4.67 9.78
CA GLY A 156 -0.11 4.60 9.02
C GLY A 156 -0.30 3.95 7.66
N ILE A 157 0.83 3.55 7.09
CA ILE A 157 0.93 2.86 5.81
C ILE A 157 1.74 1.57 6.00
N ALA A 158 1.23 0.47 5.46
CA ALA A 158 1.93 -0.80 5.35
C ALA A 158 2.10 -1.16 3.87
N CYS A 159 3.34 -1.14 3.37
CA CYS A 159 3.64 -1.52 1.98
C CYS A 159 4.51 -2.77 1.94
N LEU A 160 4.46 -3.53 0.85
CA LEU A 160 5.43 -4.60 0.67
C LEU A 160 6.82 -4.03 0.41
N ILE A 161 6.92 -3.02 -0.46
CA ILE A 161 8.19 -2.50 -0.96
C ILE A 161 8.25 -0.99 -0.81
N GLU A 162 9.39 -0.49 -0.35
CA GLU A 162 9.78 0.90 -0.51
C GLU A 162 10.84 1.04 -1.61
N ASP A 163 10.54 1.83 -2.64
CA ASP A 163 11.55 2.34 -3.59
C ASP A 163 12.21 3.58 -3.00
N THR A 164 13.39 3.39 -2.41
CA THR A 164 14.10 4.44 -1.66
C THR A 164 14.53 5.62 -2.53
N ALA A 165 14.56 5.44 -3.86
CA ALA A 165 14.88 6.52 -4.80
C ALA A 165 13.85 7.67 -4.76
N GLY A 166 12.63 7.42 -4.29
CA GLY A 166 11.58 8.44 -4.23
C GLY A 166 11.46 9.18 -2.89
N ASN A 167 12.20 8.78 -1.85
CA ASN A 167 12.23 9.41 -0.54
C ASN A 167 10.83 9.65 0.10
N ALA A 168 9.91 8.69 -0.03
CA ALA A 168 8.55 8.80 0.51
C ALA A 168 8.51 9.07 2.02
N ARG A 169 9.48 8.56 2.79
CA ARG A 169 9.51 8.70 4.26
C ARG A 169 9.49 10.15 4.70
N SER A 170 10.30 11.04 4.10
CA SER A 170 10.31 12.46 4.48
C SER A 170 8.94 13.12 4.27
N LEU A 171 8.23 12.77 3.20
CA LEU A 171 6.88 13.28 2.96
C LEU A 171 5.90 12.77 4.02
N LEU A 172 5.91 11.47 4.32
CA LEU A 172 4.99 10.86 5.29
C LEU A 172 5.27 11.32 6.73
N GLU A 173 6.54 11.51 7.09
CA GLU A 173 6.96 12.11 8.35
C GLU A 173 6.39 13.52 8.52
N SER A 174 6.42 14.35 7.46
CA SER A 174 5.79 15.69 7.49
C SER A 174 4.28 15.65 7.73
N LEU A 175 3.63 14.53 7.42
CA LEU A 175 2.20 14.29 7.65
C LEU A 175 1.93 13.59 9.00
N GLY A 176 2.97 13.23 9.76
CA GLY A 176 2.86 12.45 10.99
C GLY A 176 2.31 11.04 10.77
N VAL A 177 2.59 10.43 9.61
CA VAL A 177 2.07 9.10 9.24
C VAL A 177 3.24 8.11 9.17
N PRO A 178 3.28 7.06 10.00
CA PRO A 178 4.35 6.07 9.95
C PRO A 178 4.26 5.18 8.70
N LEU A 179 5.43 4.73 8.23
CA LEU A 179 5.58 3.79 7.11
C LEU A 179 6.27 2.50 7.56
N CYS A 180 5.55 1.39 7.42
CA CYS A 180 6.05 0.02 7.58
C CYS A 180 6.25 -0.63 6.21
N THR A 181 7.43 -1.21 5.96
CA THR A 181 7.71 -1.95 4.72
C THR A 181 8.38 -3.30 4.99
N LEU A 182 8.14 -4.30 4.14
CA LEU A 182 8.82 -5.60 4.24
C LEU A 182 10.22 -5.59 3.64
N THR A 183 10.40 -4.87 2.55
CA THR A 183 11.69 -4.78 1.85
C THR A 183 11.89 -3.38 1.27
N GLN A 184 13.14 -3.07 0.94
CA GLN A 184 13.56 -1.80 0.36
C GLN A 184 14.37 -2.06 -0.90
N LEU A 185 14.21 -1.20 -1.89
CA LEU A 185 14.95 -1.20 -3.15
C LEU A 185 15.66 0.13 -3.39
#